data_AF-A0A377JYZ0-F1
#
_entry.id   AF-A0A377JYZ0-F1
#
_cell.length_a   1.000
_cell.length_b   1.000
_cell.length_c   1.000
_cell.angle_alpha   90.00
_cell.angle_beta   90.00
_cell.angle_gamma   90.00
#
_symmetry.space_group_name_H-M   'P 1'
#
loop_
_entity.id
_entity.type
_entity.pdbx_description
1 polymer ?
#
loop_
_entity_poly.entity_id
_entity_poly.type
_entity_poly.pdbx_seq_one_letter_code
_entity_poly.pdbx_strand_id
1 'polypeptide(L)'
;MTCQGTVATFGTVICRMRARVLRYGYRVHGPWQPAEGHRFNPAKLLIDPCARQIYGEFKDNPLLHAGHNEPDYRDNAAIAPKCVVVVDHYDWEDDAPPRTPWGSTIIYEAHVKGLTYLHPEIPVEIRGTYKALGHPVMINYLKQLGITALELLPVAQFASEPRLQRMGLSNYWGYNPVAMFALHPAYACSPETALDEFRDAIKALHKAGIEVILDIVLNHSAETGPRRPVILAAWDRQP
;
A
#
# COMPACT_ATOMS: atom_id res chain seq x y z
N MET A 1 -1.09 3.41 30.46
CA MET A 1 0.32 3.07 30.71
C MET A 1 1.13 4.32 30.39
N THR A 2 1.57 5.05 31.41
CA THR A 2 2.37 6.28 31.27
C THR A 2 3.84 5.87 31.17
N CYS A 3 4.46 6.09 30.01
CA CYS A 3 5.90 5.90 29.83
C CYS A 3 6.60 7.25 29.85
N GLN A 4 7.42 7.47 30.87
CA GLN A 4 8.57 8.37 30.77
C GLN A 4 9.73 7.52 30.24
N GLY A 5 10.28 7.86 29.06
CA GLY A 5 11.40 7.11 28.50
C GLY A 5 11.93 7.68 27.20
N THR A 6 13.25 7.83 27.16
CA THR A 6 14.11 8.44 26.12
C THR A 6 14.23 7.58 24.84
N VAL A 7 13.20 6.81 24.48
CA VAL A 7 13.25 5.87 23.35
C VAL A 7 12.12 6.21 22.39
N ALA A 8 12.46 6.55 21.14
CA ALA A 8 11.51 6.90 20.07
C ALA A 8 10.75 5.69 19.48
N THR A 9 10.73 4.56 20.19
CA THR A 9 10.12 3.31 19.75
C THR A 9 9.38 2.66 20.91
N PHE A 10 8.14 2.24 20.64
CA PHE A 10 7.27 1.55 21.59
C PHE A 10 7.06 0.11 21.11
N GLY A 11 7.28 -0.88 21.98
CA GLY A 11 7.13 -2.30 21.65
C GLY A 11 6.43 -3.07 22.76
N THR A 12 5.62 -4.07 22.40
CA THR A 12 4.97 -4.99 23.34
C THR A 12 4.79 -6.36 22.71
N VAL A 13 4.75 -7.41 23.53
CA VAL A 13 4.48 -8.78 23.10
C VAL A 13 3.15 -9.22 23.70
N ILE A 14 2.23 -9.65 22.84
CA ILE A 14 0.92 -10.15 23.26
C ILE A 14 0.90 -11.67 23.10
N CYS A 15 1.01 -12.39 24.21
CA CYS A 15 0.98 -13.84 24.24
C CYS A 15 -0.45 -14.39 24.06
N ARG A 16 -0.58 -15.54 23.37
CA ARG A 16 -1.84 -16.31 23.21
C ARG A 16 -2.96 -15.57 22.45
N MET A 17 -2.65 -14.97 21.31
CA MET A 17 -3.70 -14.54 20.38
C MET A 17 -4.39 -15.77 19.75
N ARG A 18 -5.72 -15.84 19.88
CA ARG A 18 -6.53 -17.02 19.49
C ARG A 18 -7.25 -16.86 18.14
N ALA A 19 -7.10 -15.73 17.45
CA ALA A 19 -7.76 -15.48 16.18
C ALA A 19 -6.93 -16.01 15.00
N ARG A 20 -7.58 -16.66 14.03
CA ARG A 20 -6.95 -17.06 12.75
C ARG A 20 -6.41 -15.86 11.96
N VAL A 21 -7.05 -14.70 12.09
CA VAL A 21 -6.62 -13.42 11.53
C VAL A 21 -6.76 -12.37 12.63
N LEU A 22 -5.66 -11.67 12.97
CA LEU A 22 -5.70 -10.57 13.93
C LEU A 22 -5.76 -9.23 13.19
N ARG A 23 -6.78 -8.44 13.51
CA ARG A 23 -6.90 -7.03 13.10
C ARG A 23 -6.49 -6.12 14.25
N TYR A 24 -5.72 -5.08 13.96
CA TYR A 24 -5.25 -4.13 14.96
C TYR A 24 -5.15 -2.70 14.41
N GLY A 25 -4.87 -1.76 15.30
CA GLY A 25 -4.59 -0.36 15.02
C GLY A 25 -4.10 0.32 16.30
N TYR A 26 -3.56 1.53 16.19
CA TYR A 26 -3.00 2.28 17.31
C TYR A 26 -3.88 3.47 17.70
N ARG A 27 -3.80 3.88 18.97
CA ARG A 27 -4.28 5.17 19.47
C ARG A 27 -3.12 5.84 20.19
N VAL A 28 -2.67 6.98 19.67
CA VAL A 28 -1.50 7.68 20.20
C VAL A 28 -1.96 8.90 21.00
N HIS A 29 -1.45 9.00 22.23
CA HIS A 29 -1.72 10.12 23.13
C HIS A 29 -0.53 11.09 23.11
N GLY A 30 -0.81 12.38 23.25
CA GLY A 30 0.20 13.44 23.27
C GLY A 30 -0.46 14.82 23.22
N PRO A 31 0.32 15.90 23.10
CA PRO A 31 -0.21 17.26 23.06
C PRO A 31 -1.02 17.55 21.78
N TRP A 32 -2.10 18.31 21.92
CA TRP A 32 -2.76 18.95 20.79
C TRP A 32 -2.37 20.44 20.78
N GLN A 33 -1.34 20.78 20.01
CA GLN A 33 -0.83 22.14 19.83
C GLN A 33 -0.63 22.38 18.33
N PRO A 34 -1.70 22.64 17.55
CA PRO A 34 -1.60 22.77 16.10
C PRO A 34 -0.63 23.85 15.62
N ALA A 35 -0.43 24.91 16.42
CA ALA A 35 0.54 25.98 16.15
C ALA A 35 2.01 25.51 16.22
N GLU A 36 2.28 24.42 16.94
CA GLU A 36 3.59 23.78 17.06
C GLU A 36 3.68 22.48 16.23
N GLY A 37 2.65 22.18 15.42
CA GLY A 37 2.56 20.96 14.63
C GLY A 37 2.11 19.71 15.39
N HIS A 38 1.92 19.78 16.72
CA HIS A 38 1.45 18.63 17.50
C HIS A 38 -0.05 18.38 17.30
N ARG A 39 -0.41 17.21 16.74
CA ARG A 39 -1.79 16.83 16.41
C ARG A 39 -2.20 15.47 16.99
N PHE A 40 -1.71 15.12 18.18
CA PHE A 40 -2.07 13.86 18.82
C PHE A 40 -3.56 13.82 19.17
N ASN A 41 -4.29 12.83 18.65
CA ASN A 41 -5.72 12.65 18.92
C ASN A 41 -6.05 11.17 19.16
N PRO A 42 -6.15 10.73 20.42
CA PRO A 42 -6.43 9.33 20.74
C PRO A 42 -7.86 8.90 20.39
N ALA A 43 -8.77 9.81 20.04
CA ALA A 43 -10.08 9.46 19.52
C ALA A 43 -10.02 8.88 18.10
N LYS A 44 -8.91 9.07 17.37
CA LYS A 44 -8.68 8.49 16.05
C LYS A 44 -7.86 7.21 16.17
N LEU A 45 -8.39 6.13 15.63
CA LEU A 45 -7.68 4.90 15.36
C LEU A 45 -6.79 5.10 14.14
N LEU A 46 -5.53 4.71 14.29
CA LEU A 46 -4.45 4.92 13.35
C LEU A 46 -3.94 3.56 12.84
N ILE A 47 -3.47 3.52 11.60
CA ILE A 47 -2.80 2.34 11.06
C ILE A 47 -1.32 2.34 11.45
N ASP A 48 -0.77 1.14 11.59
CA ASP A 48 0.68 0.92 11.70
C ASP A 48 1.35 1.32 10.38
N PRO A 49 2.32 2.26 10.39
CA PRO A 49 3.03 2.67 9.18
C PRO A 49 3.82 1.53 8.53
N CYS A 50 4.14 0.48 9.30
CA CYS A 50 4.84 -0.73 8.84
C CYS A 50 3.89 -1.91 8.57
N ALA A 51 2.57 -1.67 8.51
CA ALA A 51 1.61 -2.72 8.20
C ALA A 51 1.87 -3.32 6.81
N ARG A 52 1.96 -4.65 6.76
CA ARG A 52 2.13 -5.40 5.50
C ARG A 52 0.81 -5.73 4.80
N GLN A 53 -0.32 -5.57 5.50
CA GLN A 53 -1.66 -5.74 4.94
C GLN A 53 -2.65 -4.87 5.71
N ILE A 54 -3.58 -4.24 4.98
CA ILE A 54 -4.68 -3.46 5.53
C ILE A 54 -6.00 -4.12 5.13
N TYR A 55 -6.92 -4.20 6.09
CA TYR A 55 -8.29 -4.63 5.91
C TYR A 55 -9.23 -3.42 5.91
N GLY A 56 -10.01 -3.27 4.84
CA GLY A 56 -10.96 -2.18 4.65
C GLY A 56 -10.53 -1.19 3.57
N GLU A 57 -11.42 -0.26 3.26
CA GLU A 57 -11.24 0.75 2.21
C GLU A 57 -11.14 2.15 2.81
N PHE A 58 -10.37 3.03 2.16
CA PHE A 58 -10.20 4.42 2.56
C PHE A 58 -11.28 5.33 1.93
N LYS A 59 -12.54 5.10 2.28
CA LYS A 59 -13.65 5.95 1.80
C LYS A 59 -13.68 7.29 2.52
N ASP A 60 -14.01 8.36 1.78
CA ASP A 60 -14.18 9.68 2.37
C ASP A 60 -15.26 9.65 3.45
N ASN A 61 -14.90 10.13 4.64
CA ASN A 61 -15.80 10.18 5.77
C ASN A 61 -15.37 11.30 6.74
N PRO A 62 -16.30 12.15 7.22
CA PRO A 62 -15.97 13.24 8.13
C PRO A 62 -15.34 12.79 9.45
N LEU A 63 -15.58 11.54 9.90
CA LEU A 63 -14.98 10.99 11.11
C LEU A 63 -13.46 10.80 11.03
N LEU A 64 -12.91 10.71 9.81
CA LEU A 64 -11.48 10.55 9.59
C LEU A 64 -10.69 11.84 9.86
N HIS A 65 -11.34 13.00 9.92
CA HIS A 65 -10.64 14.24 10.24
C HIS A 65 -10.23 14.28 11.72
N ALA A 66 -8.99 14.69 12.01
CA ALA A 66 -8.52 14.85 13.39
C ALA A 66 -8.99 16.12 14.08
N GLY A 67 -9.47 17.12 13.33
CA GLY A 67 -9.83 18.45 13.85
C GLY A 67 -8.94 19.57 13.30
N HIS A 68 -9.34 20.81 13.52
CA HIS A 68 -8.61 22.01 13.06
C HIS A 68 -7.81 22.64 14.20
N ASN A 69 -8.42 23.59 14.92
CA ASN A 69 -7.85 24.22 16.11
C ASN A 69 -8.05 23.37 17.36
N GLU A 70 -9.14 22.59 17.40
CA GLU A 70 -9.46 21.64 18.46
C GLU A 70 -9.52 20.23 17.88
N PRO A 71 -9.19 19.19 18.68
CA PRO A 71 -9.29 17.82 18.23
C PRO A 71 -10.76 17.43 18.09
N ASP A 72 -11.07 16.68 17.04
CA ASP A 72 -12.36 16.03 16.87
C ASP A 72 -12.42 14.79 17.77
N TYR A 73 -13.32 14.79 18.76
CA TYR A 73 -13.43 13.73 19.77
C TYR A 73 -14.21 12.49 19.32
N ARG A 74 -14.79 12.49 18.12
CA ARG A 74 -15.61 11.36 17.64
C ARG A 74 -14.71 10.19 17.27
N ASP A 75 -15.09 8.99 17.72
CA ASP A 75 -14.36 7.77 17.36
C ASP A 75 -14.53 7.45 15.87
N ASN A 76 -13.42 7.10 15.20
CA ASN A 76 -13.41 6.67 13.80
C ASN A 76 -13.31 5.13 13.66
N ALA A 77 -13.19 4.36 14.75
CA ALA A 77 -12.89 2.94 14.69
C ALA A 77 -13.89 2.10 13.89
N ALA A 78 -15.15 2.54 13.78
CA ALA A 78 -16.16 1.86 12.97
C ALA A 78 -15.87 1.93 11.45
N ILE A 79 -15.18 2.97 10.98
CA ILE A 79 -14.94 3.22 9.55
C ILE A 79 -13.46 3.21 9.15
N ALA A 80 -12.54 3.38 10.11
CA ALA A 80 -11.11 3.36 9.82
C ALA A 80 -10.67 1.95 9.38
N PRO A 81 -9.84 1.80 8.34
CA PRO A 81 -9.21 0.52 8.02
C PRO A 81 -8.38 -0.02 9.18
N LYS A 82 -8.14 -1.32 9.18
CA LYS A 82 -7.40 -2.03 10.24
C LYS A 82 -6.17 -2.68 9.66
N CYS A 83 -5.07 -2.67 10.39
CA CYS A 83 -3.90 -3.46 10.04
C CYS A 83 -4.19 -4.93 10.29
N VAL A 84 -3.56 -5.81 9.50
CA VAL A 84 -3.65 -7.25 9.66
C VAL A 84 -2.28 -7.80 10.01
N VAL A 85 -2.22 -8.66 11.03
CA VAL A 85 -1.00 -9.43 11.31
C VAL A 85 -0.89 -10.51 10.25
N VAL A 86 0.24 -10.52 9.53
CA VAL A 86 0.53 -11.48 8.48
C VAL A 86 1.74 -12.31 8.85
N VAL A 87 1.72 -13.57 8.46
CA VAL A 87 2.86 -14.49 8.54
C VAL A 87 3.25 -14.80 7.10
N ASP A 88 4.55 -14.75 6.81
CA ASP A 88 5.06 -14.97 5.47
C ASP A 88 5.81 -16.30 5.42
N HIS A 89 5.27 -17.24 4.64
CA HIS A 89 5.78 -18.60 4.45
C HIS A 89 5.97 -18.94 2.97
N TYR A 90 6.05 -17.92 2.12
CA TYR A 90 6.14 -18.12 0.68
C TYR A 90 7.46 -18.76 0.27
N ASP A 91 7.36 -19.72 -0.64
CA ASP A 91 8.51 -20.42 -1.21
C ASP A 91 8.96 -19.73 -2.51
N TRP A 92 10.15 -19.13 -2.48
CA TRP A 92 10.76 -18.51 -3.65
C TRP A 92 11.35 -19.53 -4.64
N GLU A 93 11.33 -20.83 -4.32
CA GLU A 93 11.93 -21.88 -5.15
C GLU A 93 13.37 -21.52 -5.58
N ASP A 94 13.62 -21.46 -6.88
CA ASP A 94 14.90 -21.15 -7.53
C ASP A 94 15.00 -19.70 -8.03
N ASP A 95 14.08 -18.82 -7.63
CA ASP A 95 14.06 -17.42 -8.10
C ASP A 95 15.39 -16.70 -7.79
N ALA A 96 15.90 -16.01 -8.81
CA ALA A 96 17.12 -15.24 -8.72
C ALA A 96 16.98 -13.95 -9.54
N PRO A 97 17.60 -12.84 -9.10
CA PRO A 97 17.53 -11.58 -9.85
C PRO A 97 18.25 -11.72 -11.20
N PRO A 98 17.63 -11.29 -12.33
CA PRO A 98 18.26 -11.37 -13.65
C PRO A 98 19.59 -10.62 -13.77
N ARG A 99 19.75 -9.47 -13.08
CA ARG A 99 20.97 -8.65 -13.05
C ARG A 99 21.41 -8.21 -14.45
N THR A 100 20.47 -7.72 -15.24
CA THR A 100 20.76 -7.14 -16.56
C THR A 100 21.72 -5.95 -16.39
N PRO A 101 22.86 -5.91 -17.09
CA PRO A 101 23.75 -4.75 -17.01
C PRO A 101 23.07 -3.48 -17.51
N TRP A 102 23.30 -2.36 -16.83
CA TRP A 102 22.71 -1.06 -17.19
C TRP A 102 22.88 -0.65 -18.67
N GLY A 103 24.02 -0.99 -19.28
CA GLY A 103 24.28 -0.71 -20.70
C GLY A 103 23.42 -1.54 -21.68
N SER A 104 22.67 -2.50 -21.17
CA SER A 104 21.74 -3.37 -21.90
C SER A 104 20.31 -3.28 -21.33
N THR A 105 20.04 -2.31 -20.45
CA THR A 105 18.72 -2.12 -19.85
C THR A 105 17.81 -1.34 -20.80
N ILE A 106 16.62 -1.89 -21.07
CA ILE A 106 15.53 -1.24 -21.79
C ILE A 106 14.31 -1.31 -20.88
N ILE A 107 13.89 -0.14 -20.39
CA ILE A 107 12.80 0.00 -19.43
C ILE A 107 11.48 0.12 -20.19
N TYR A 108 10.46 -0.58 -19.71
CA TYR A 108 9.08 -0.46 -20.14
C TYR A 108 8.20 -0.04 -18.97
N GLU A 109 7.78 1.22 -18.93
CA GLU A 109 6.87 1.74 -17.91
C GLU A 109 5.44 1.27 -18.20
N ALA A 110 4.76 0.70 -17.19
CA ALA A 110 3.42 0.19 -17.33
C ALA A 110 2.57 0.37 -16.07
N HIS A 111 1.27 0.52 -16.28
CA HIS A 111 0.28 0.46 -15.21
C HIS A 111 -0.27 -0.97 -15.09
N VAL A 112 -0.21 -1.58 -13.90
CA VAL A 112 -0.66 -2.97 -13.64
C VAL A 112 -2.04 -3.25 -14.24
N LYS A 113 -3.05 -2.43 -13.87
CA LYS A 113 -4.40 -2.51 -14.45
C LYS A 113 -4.41 -2.28 -15.97
N GLY A 114 -4.01 -1.08 -16.40
CA GLY A 114 -4.14 -0.65 -17.80
C GLY A 114 -3.46 -1.56 -18.82
N LEU A 115 -2.31 -2.15 -18.46
CA LEU A 115 -1.53 -3.00 -19.36
C LEU A 115 -2.33 -4.19 -19.89
N THR A 116 -3.18 -4.80 -19.07
CA THR A 116 -3.84 -6.07 -19.41
C THR A 116 -5.37 -6.02 -19.33
N TYR A 117 -5.97 -4.92 -18.86
CA TYR A 117 -7.41 -4.84 -18.57
C TYR A 117 -8.30 -5.17 -19.79
N LEU A 118 -7.87 -4.76 -20.99
CA LEU A 118 -8.60 -5.00 -22.23
C LEU A 118 -7.94 -6.05 -23.13
N HIS A 119 -6.93 -6.77 -22.64
CA HIS A 119 -6.16 -7.71 -23.46
C HIS A 119 -7.00 -8.95 -23.80
N PRO A 120 -7.33 -9.22 -25.08
CA PRO A 120 -8.31 -10.24 -25.45
C PRO A 120 -7.85 -11.67 -25.12
N GLU A 121 -6.54 -11.94 -25.19
CA GLU A 121 -5.96 -13.26 -24.94
C GLU A 121 -5.70 -13.55 -23.46
N ILE A 122 -5.94 -12.58 -22.56
CA ILE A 122 -5.86 -12.80 -21.11
C ILE A 122 -7.25 -13.26 -20.63
N PRO A 123 -7.35 -14.31 -19.79
CA PRO A 123 -8.60 -14.72 -19.17
C PRO A 123 -9.26 -13.55 -18.43
N VAL A 124 -10.57 -13.36 -18.63
CA VAL A 124 -11.31 -12.17 -18.18
C VAL A 124 -11.14 -11.93 -16.69
N GLU A 125 -11.10 -13.00 -15.90
CA GLU A 125 -11.02 -12.99 -14.45
C GLU A 125 -9.69 -12.48 -13.87
N ILE A 126 -8.60 -12.47 -14.67
CA ILE A 126 -7.30 -11.97 -14.21
C ILE A 126 -6.89 -10.66 -14.90
N ARG A 127 -7.69 -10.12 -15.82
CA ARG A 127 -7.34 -8.89 -16.54
C ARG A 127 -7.13 -7.71 -15.60
N GLY A 128 -6.04 -6.98 -15.81
CA GLY A 128 -5.66 -5.83 -15.01
C GLY A 128 -5.25 -6.16 -13.57
N THR A 129 -4.81 -7.40 -13.32
CA THR A 129 -4.30 -7.85 -12.02
C THR A 129 -2.81 -8.18 -12.07
N TYR A 130 -2.18 -8.36 -10.90
CA TYR A 130 -0.80 -8.83 -10.80
C TYR A 130 -0.61 -10.18 -11.51
N LYS A 131 -1.58 -11.10 -11.38
CA LYS A 131 -1.53 -12.42 -12.04
C LYS A 131 -1.40 -12.32 -13.56
N ALA A 132 -1.99 -11.31 -14.19
CA ALA A 132 -1.87 -11.13 -15.64
C ALA A 132 -0.47 -10.70 -16.08
N LEU A 133 0.32 -10.04 -15.22
CA LEU A 133 1.69 -9.64 -15.54
C LEU A 133 2.60 -10.86 -15.81
N GLY A 134 2.42 -11.92 -15.00
CA GLY A 134 3.14 -13.19 -15.15
C GLY A 134 2.49 -14.17 -16.13
N HIS A 135 1.40 -13.80 -16.80
CA HIS A 135 0.72 -14.71 -17.73
C HIS A 135 1.59 -14.95 -18.98
N PRO A 136 1.62 -16.18 -19.56
CA PRO A 136 2.47 -16.50 -20.71
C PRO A 136 2.31 -15.56 -21.91
N VAL A 137 1.10 -15.07 -22.16
CA VAL A 137 0.81 -14.07 -23.22
C VAL A 137 1.60 -12.78 -22.99
N MET A 138 1.58 -12.23 -21.77
CA MET A 138 2.30 -10.99 -21.47
C MET A 138 3.81 -11.18 -21.48
N ILE A 139 4.29 -12.29 -20.92
CA ILE A 139 5.72 -12.62 -20.96
C ILE A 139 6.21 -12.76 -22.41
N ASN A 140 5.46 -13.47 -23.26
CA ASN A 140 5.81 -13.63 -24.67
C ASN A 140 5.86 -12.27 -25.38
N TYR A 141 4.86 -11.41 -25.17
CA TYR A 141 4.83 -10.05 -25.70
C TYR A 141 6.05 -9.23 -25.27
N LEU A 142 6.36 -9.18 -23.97
CA LEU A 142 7.49 -8.41 -23.44
C LEU A 142 8.83 -8.92 -23.99
N LYS A 143 8.99 -10.25 -24.11
CA LYS A 143 10.18 -10.87 -24.71
C LYS A 143 10.33 -10.55 -26.20
N GLN A 144 9.23 -10.57 -26.96
CA GLN A 144 9.26 -10.23 -28.38
C GLN A 144 9.52 -8.74 -28.60
N LEU A 145 8.97 -7.87 -27.74
CA LEU A 145 9.24 -6.44 -27.75
C LEU A 145 10.72 -6.15 -27.44
N GLY A 146 11.39 -7.02 -26.69
CA GLY A 146 12.83 -6.96 -26.42
C GLY A 146 13.20 -6.11 -25.19
N ILE A 147 12.24 -5.84 -24.31
CA ILE A 147 12.48 -5.09 -23.07
C ILE A 147 13.20 -5.99 -22.05
N THR A 148 13.94 -5.38 -21.13
CA THR A 148 14.68 -6.11 -20.09
C THR A 148 14.24 -5.77 -18.68
N ALA A 149 13.58 -4.62 -18.48
CA ALA A 149 12.99 -4.23 -17.20
C ALA A 149 11.56 -3.72 -17.39
N LEU A 150 10.63 -4.24 -16.58
CA LEU A 150 9.27 -3.75 -16.46
C LEU A 150 9.20 -2.81 -15.25
N GLU A 151 8.95 -1.53 -15.50
CA GLU A 151 8.74 -0.54 -14.45
C GLU A 151 7.24 -0.37 -14.19
N LEU A 152 6.80 -0.64 -12.97
CA LEU A 152 5.41 -0.55 -12.57
C LEU A 152 5.12 0.78 -11.88
N LEU A 153 4.07 1.47 -12.32
CA LEU A 153 3.45 2.55 -11.56
C LEU A 153 3.11 2.08 -10.13
N PRO A 154 2.92 3.01 -9.17
CA PRO A 154 2.83 2.70 -7.74
C PRO A 154 1.94 1.50 -7.37
N VAL A 155 2.57 0.49 -6.78
CA VAL A 155 1.89 -0.73 -6.27
C VAL A 155 1.80 -0.78 -4.74
N ALA A 156 2.47 0.14 -4.04
CA ALA A 156 2.25 0.32 -2.61
C ALA A 156 0.80 0.76 -2.37
N GLN A 157 0.19 0.30 -1.29
CA GLN A 157 -1.22 0.56 -1.04
C GLN A 157 -1.47 2.07 -0.92
N PHE A 158 -2.27 2.58 -1.84
CA PHE A 158 -2.72 3.97 -1.92
C PHE A 158 -4.22 4.10 -1.71
N ALA A 159 -4.68 5.34 -1.55
CA ALA A 159 -6.09 5.69 -1.44
C ALA A 159 -6.47 6.73 -2.51
N SER A 160 -7.74 6.76 -2.91
CA SER A 160 -8.26 7.89 -3.70
C SER A 160 -8.52 9.08 -2.80
N GLU A 161 -8.13 10.28 -3.21
CA GLU A 161 -8.31 11.49 -2.42
C GLU A 161 -9.79 11.82 -2.21
N PRO A 162 -10.19 12.39 -1.05
CA PRO A 162 -11.57 12.80 -0.80
C PRO A 162 -12.20 13.63 -1.91
N ARG A 163 -11.43 14.56 -2.51
CA ARG A 163 -11.87 15.39 -3.64
C ARG A 163 -12.26 14.54 -4.85
N LEU A 164 -11.47 13.54 -5.21
CA LEU A 164 -11.78 12.65 -6.34
C LEU A 164 -13.02 11.82 -6.05
N GLN A 165 -13.11 11.24 -4.85
CA GLN A 165 -14.27 10.45 -4.44
C GLN A 165 -15.58 11.26 -4.51
N ARG A 166 -15.59 12.51 -4.06
CA ARG A 166 -16.74 13.43 -4.15
C ARG A 166 -17.13 13.77 -5.59
N MET A 167 -16.18 13.66 -6.54
CA MET A 167 -16.42 13.86 -7.97
C MET A 167 -16.83 12.57 -8.69
N GLY A 168 -16.95 11.44 -7.98
CA GLY A 168 -17.18 10.13 -8.61
C GLY A 168 -15.95 9.60 -9.38
N LEU A 169 -14.76 10.14 -9.08
CA LEU A 169 -13.49 9.74 -9.67
C LEU A 169 -12.70 8.86 -8.69
N SER A 170 -11.64 8.23 -9.21
CA SER A 170 -10.68 7.46 -8.42
C SER A 170 -9.25 7.83 -8.81
N ASN A 171 -8.30 7.60 -7.92
CA ASN A 171 -6.89 7.73 -8.22
C ASN A 171 -6.44 6.50 -9.00
N TYR A 172 -6.21 6.69 -10.30
CA TYR A 172 -5.81 5.61 -11.19
C TYR A 172 -4.33 5.27 -11.01
N TRP A 173 -3.45 6.28 -11.09
CA TRP A 173 -2.00 6.08 -11.08
C TRP A 173 -1.42 5.60 -9.75
N GLY A 174 -2.03 5.94 -8.62
CA GLY A 174 -1.61 5.44 -7.31
C GLY A 174 -0.57 6.28 -6.57
N TYR A 175 -0.20 7.47 -7.06
CA TYR A 175 0.70 8.42 -6.38
C TYR A 175 0.05 9.11 -5.17
N ASN A 176 -0.48 8.33 -4.22
CA ASN A 176 -1.08 8.80 -2.98
C ASN A 176 -1.01 7.70 -1.90
N PRO A 177 0.21 7.26 -1.50
CA PRO A 177 0.40 6.08 -0.66
C PRO A 177 -0.15 6.28 0.75
N VAL A 178 -0.74 5.22 1.29
CA VAL A 178 -1.29 5.20 2.65
C VAL A 178 -0.66 4.10 3.51
N ALA A 179 -0.19 3.00 2.94
CA ALA A 179 0.59 1.98 3.64
C ALA A 179 1.72 1.49 2.74
N MET A 180 2.93 2.04 2.95
CA MET A 180 4.09 1.83 2.06
C MET A 180 4.60 0.38 2.04
N PHE A 181 4.31 -0.40 3.09
CA PHE A 181 4.70 -1.81 3.23
C PHE A 181 3.60 -2.79 2.81
N ALA A 182 2.40 -2.30 2.47
CA ALA A 182 1.30 -3.11 1.99
C ALA A 182 1.18 -3.00 0.48
N LEU A 183 0.87 -4.11 -0.18
CA LEU A 183 0.59 -4.12 -1.62
C LEU A 183 -0.84 -3.63 -1.89
N HIS A 184 -1.06 -2.90 -2.99
CA HIS A 184 -2.37 -2.36 -3.33
C HIS A 184 -3.37 -3.48 -3.68
N PRO A 185 -4.39 -3.74 -2.84
CA PRO A 185 -5.21 -4.94 -2.97
C PRO A 185 -6.13 -4.93 -4.19
N ALA A 186 -6.46 -3.76 -4.75
CA ALA A 186 -7.38 -3.66 -5.89
C ALA A 186 -6.75 -4.10 -7.23
N TYR A 187 -5.44 -4.32 -7.25
CA TYR A 187 -4.74 -4.90 -8.39
C TYR A 187 -4.53 -6.42 -8.25
N ALA A 188 -5.02 -7.05 -7.17
CA ALA A 188 -4.97 -8.49 -7.02
C ALA A 188 -6.26 -9.14 -7.52
N CYS A 189 -6.14 -10.32 -8.12
CA CYS A 189 -7.26 -11.23 -8.35
C CYS A 189 -7.82 -11.75 -7.02
N SER A 190 -6.95 -11.95 -6.02
CA SER A 190 -7.34 -12.37 -4.65
C SER A 190 -6.72 -11.43 -3.61
N PRO A 191 -7.44 -10.37 -3.16
CA PRO A 191 -6.92 -9.33 -2.27
C PRO A 191 -6.27 -9.84 -0.97
N GLU A 192 -6.77 -10.93 -0.40
CA GLU A 192 -6.25 -11.54 0.83
C GLU A 192 -4.86 -12.18 0.66
N THR A 193 -4.49 -12.57 -0.55
CA THR A 193 -3.21 -13.21 -0.92
C THR A 193 -2.50 -12.42 -2.02
N ALA A 194 -2.77 -11.12 -2.12
CA ALA A 194 -2.22 -10.23 -3.15
C ALA A 194 -0.68 -10.30 -3.24
N LEU A 195 -0.01 -10.45 -2.09
CA LEU A 195 1.44 -10.54 -2.01
C LEU A 195 1.97 -11.82 -2.67
N ASP A 196 1.30 -12.97 -2.48
CA ASP A 196 1.65 -14.23 -3.15
C ASP A 196 1.45 -14.10 -4.67
N GLU A 197 0.30 -13.57 -5.09
CA GLU A 197 -0.02 -13.36 -6.51
C GLU A 197 1.01 -12.48 -7.22
N PHE A 198 1.47 -11.42 -6.55
CA PHE A 198 2.50 -10.53 -7.10
C PHE A 198 3.86 -11.21 -7.17
N ARG A 199 4.23 -12.00 -6.15
CA ARG A 199 5.47 -12.77 -6.17
C ARG A 199 5.47 -13.85 -7.23
N ASP A 200 4.35 -14.52 -7.49
CA ASP A 200 4.21 -15.49 -8.58
C ASP A 200 4.49 -14.82 -9.94
N ALA A 201 3.95 -13.62 -10.15
CA ALA A 201 4.19 -12.84 -11.36
C ALA A 201 5.67 -12.42 -11.48
N ILE A 202 6.30 -12.01 -10.38
CA ILE A 202 7.74 -11.69 -10.34
C ILE A 202 8.57 -12.92 -10.72
N LYS A 203 8.31 -14.09 -10.12
CA LYS A 203 9.02 -15.34 -10.46
C LYS A 203 8.92 -15.68 -11.94
N ALA A 204 7.73 -15.51 -12.53
CA ALA A 204 7.50 -15.76 -13.94
C ALA A 204 8.27 -14.78 -14.84
N LEU A 205 8.30 -13.49 -14.48
CA LEU A 205 9.09 -12.47 -15.19
C LEU A 205 10.61 -12.73 -15.07
N HIS A 206 11.09 -13.05 -13.88
CA HIS A 206 12.50 -13.40 -13.63
C HIS A 206 12.93 -14.66 -14.40
N LYS A 207 12.09 -15.70 -14.45
CA LYS A 207 12.34 -16.90 -15.28
C LYS A 207 12.46 -16.56 -16.77
N ALA A 208 11.82 -15.50 -17.23
CA ALA A 208 11.96 -14.97 -18.59
C ALA A 208 13.16 -14.01 -18.75
N GLY A 209 13.88 -13.70 -17.68
CA GLY A 209 14.99 -12.74 -17.66
C GLY A 209 14.53 -11.28 -17.73
N ILE A 210 13.33 -10.98 -17.26
CA ILE A 210 12.77 -9.61 -17.19
C ILE A 210 12.87 -9.14 -15.74
N GLU A 211 13.52 -8.01 -15.52
CA GLU A 211 13.61 -7.34 -14.21
C GLU A 211 12.32 -6.59 -13.88
N VAL A 212 12.04 -6.39 -12.60
CA VAL A 212 10.89 -5.62 -12.12
C VAL A 212 11.40 -4.42 -11.33
N ILE A 213 11.00 -3.22 -11.75
CA ILE A 213 11.27 -1.94 -11.08
C ILE A 213 9.95 -1.41 -10.54
N LEU A 214 9.95 -0.91 -9.31
CA LEU A 214 8.74 -0.34 -8.68
C LEU A 214 8.90 1.17 -8.55
N ASP A 215 7.96 1.91 -9.13
CA ASP A 215 7.81 3.32 -8.82
C ASP A 215 7.34 3.46 -7.36
N ILE A 216 8.08 4.23 -6.57
CA ILE A 216 7.88 4.39 -5.13
C ILE A 216 7.78 5.86 -4.75
N VAL A 217 6.72 6.18 -3.99
CA VAL A 217 6.49 7.53 -3.47
C VAL A 217 6.86 7.57 -2.00
N LEU A 218 7.97 8.27 -1.70
CA LEU A 218 8.45 8.49 -0.33
C LEU A 218 8.41 9.96 0.11
N ASN A 219 8.07 10.87 -0.80
CA ASN A 219 8.12 12.31 -0.56
C ASN A 219 6.84 12.89 0.06
N HIS A 220 5.72 12.16 0.04
CA HIS A 220 4.46 12.55 0.70
C HIS A 220 3.59 11.32 1.03
N SER A 221 2.50 11.55 1.77
CA SER A 221 1.48 10.54 2.10
C SER A 221 0.06 10.99 1.67
N ALA A 222 -0.89 10.07 1.78
CA ALA A 222 -2.32 10.31 1.58
C ALA A 222 -2.96 11.30 2.57
N GLU A 223 -2.22 11.75 3.58
CA GLU A 223 -2.69 12.67 4.63
C GLU A 223 -2.48 14.15 4.30
N THR A 224 -2.01 14.48 3.11
CA THR A 224 -1.40 15.79 2.78
C THR A 224 -2.30 17.03 2.95
N GLY A 225 -2.22 17.73 4.09
CA GLY A 225 -2.70 19.11 4.26
C GLY A 225 -3.67 19.35 5.44
N PRO A 226 -3.98 20.61 5.78
CA PRO A 226 -4.59 20.98 7.06
C PRO A 226 -6.08 20.62 7.25
N ARG A 227 -6.73 20.03 6.23
CA ARG A 227 -8.15 19.60 6.27
C ARG A 227 -8.35 18.13 5.92
N ARG A 228 -7.34 17.28 6.14
CA ARG A 228 -7.30 15.92 5.59
C ARG A 228 -7.63 14.84 6.63
N PRO A 229 -7.99 13.62 6.16
CA PRO A 229 -8.14 12.47 7.05
C PRO A 229 -6.81 12.16 7.75
N VAL A 230 -6.89 11.77 9.02
CA VAL A 230 -5.77 11.24 9.79
C VAL A 230 -5.87 9.72 9.80
N ILE A 231 -4.82 9.11 9.28
CA ILE A 231 -4.76 7.71 8.90
C ILE A 231 -3.54 7.03 9.55
N LEU A 232 -2.36 7.66 9.51
CA LEU A 232 -1.08 7.11 9.97
C LEU A 232 -0.72 7.60 11.38
N ALA A 233 -0.04 6.74 12.13
CA ALA A 233 0.39 7.05 13.49
C ALA A 233 1.60 7.99 13.61
N ALA A 234 2.33 8.23 12.52
CA ALA A 234 3.43 9.19 12.48
C ALA A 234 3.90 9.38 11.03
N TRP A 235 3.75 10.59 10.48
CA TRP A 235 4.71 11.10 9.49
C TRP A 235 4.67 12.63 9.30
N ASP A 236 3.72 13.36 9.88
CA ASP A 236 3.61 14.79 9.59
C ASP A 236 4.41 15.66 10.60
N ARG A 237 5.75 15.67 10.44
CA ARG A 237 6.49 16.91 10.69
C ARG A 237 6.54 17.64 9.35
N GLN A 238 5.56 18.49 9.07
CA GLN A 238 5.79 19.54 8.09
C GLN A 238 6.80 20.52 8.69
N PRO A 239 7.85 20.92 7.95
CA PRO A 239 8.72 22.03 8.36
C PRO A 239 7.95 23.36 8.44
#